data_AF-A0A7C7W1H8-F1
#
_entry.id   AF-A0A7C7W1H8-F1
#
_cell.length_a   1.000
_cell.length_b   1.000
_cell.length_c   1.000
_cell.angle_alpha   90.00
_cell.angle_beta   90.00
_cell.angle_gamma   90.00
#
_symmetry.space_group_name_H-M   'P 1'
#
loop_
_entity.id
_entity.type
_entity.pdbx_description
1 polymer ?
#
loop_
_entity_poly.entity_id
_entity_poly.type
_entity_poly.pdbx_seq_one_letter_code
_entity_poly.pdbx_strand_id
1 'polypeptide(L)'
;MTLELNRLTRAVQEMGQTLAHQQKDFNQWVERARAWLAEFADRGPTLREAAPEVGAAIPTDEPLDAVIPLPPLPERFTVIGADGTQIGPDRHGAALYYLINVGSLVYRHGSGQTPEARSLPDLRYREEDLYEGKLLVQGNLLDVRRDRAEIEHLADRVEAESPGQTPLPNPTLALVDGTLLLWVLENLSAEVKERNVRGYLRQLDRIRRKGAAVAAFTSRPRYTEVGRLLHLARFGEDRTRAEAEPNPLERVPDQAIFSFLPPGARSALFTSPRAINRTYYQAGGQEIRFFYINVAREGEEPVIARVEVPAWVAGDPGETPLLALAHGGVVAQSRIAGGFPYVLARADELAYISGPERERLEEMVETALLAAGLRPALSPKAYYKSLTRQGRRW
;
A
#
# COMPACT_ATOMS: atom_id res chain seq x y z
N MET A 1 28.30 21.08 -4.53
CA MET A 1 29.00 20.45 -3.39
C MET A 1 28.75 18.96 -3.46
N THR A 2 29.81 18.15 -3.45
CA THR A 2 29.74 16.67 -3.41
C THR A 2 29.93 16.22 -1.97
N LEU A 3 29.17 15.19 -1.57
CA LEU A 3 29.26 14.59 -0.24
C LEU A 3 30.63 13.91 -0.07
N GLU A 4 31.36 14.21 1.02
CA GLU A 4 32.67 13.61 1.33
C GLU A 4 32.50 12.33 2.16
N LEU A 5 32.35 11.19 1.48
CA LEU A 5 32.07 9.89 2.12
C LEU A 5 33.18 9.38 3.05
N ASN A 6 34.44 9.77 2.79
CA ASN A 6 35.59 9.41 3.63
C ASN A 6 35.47 9.89 5.09
N ARG A 7 34.72 10.98 5.34
CA ARG A 7 34.46 11.46 6.71
C ARG A 7 33.49 10.58 7.50
N LEU A 8 32.78 9.67 6.83
CA LEU A 8 31.77 8.80 7.44
C LEU A 8 32.32 7.43 7.88
N THR A 9 33.54 7.06 7.46
CA THR A 9 34.10 5.71 7.65
C THR A 9 34.04 5.22 9.10
N ARG A 10 34.49 6.05 10.06
CA ARG A 10 34.48 5.70 11.48
C ARG A 10 33.05 5.51 12.02
N ALA A 11 32.15 6.42 11.69
CA ALA A 11 30.76 6.34 12.11
C ALA A 11 30.06 5.08 11.55
N VAL A 12 30.36 4.69 10.30
CA VAL A 12 29.82 3.47 9.68
C VAL A 12 30.36 2.21 10.38
N GLN A 13 31.63 2.19 10.80
CA GLN A 13 32.21 1.06 11.55
C GLN A 13 31.61 0.92 12.95
N GLU A 14 31.49 2.02 13.69
CA GLU A 14 30.86 2.05 15.03
C GLU A 14 29.37 1.63 14.95
N MET A 15 28.67 2.07 13.89
CA MET A 15 27.31 1.63 13.59
C MET A 15 27.25 0.11 13.39
N GLY A 16 28.16 -0.47 12.60
CA GLY A 16 28.19 -1.92 12.35
C GLY A 16 28.32 -2.76 13.63
N GLN A 17 29.21 -2.35 14.56
CA GLN A 17 29.39 -3.03 15.84
C GLN A 17 28.16 -2.91 16.76
N THR A 18 27.59 -1.70 16.82
CA THR A 18 26.40 -1.43 17.63
C THR A 18 25.19 -2.24 17.13
N LEU A 19 24.97 -2.29 15.81
CA LEU A 19 23.90 -3.07 15.20
C LEU A 19 24.06 -4.58 15.44
N ALA A 20 25.29 -5.10 15.42
CA ALA A 20 25.54 -6.52 15.72
C ALA A 20 25.17 -6.91 17.16
N HIS A 21 25.39 -6.02 18.14
CA HIS A 21 24.96 -6.25 19.52
C HIS A 21 23.43 -6.18 19.64
N GLN A 22 22.82 -5.15 19.06
CA GLN A 22 21.35 -4.96 19.06
C GLN A 22 20.61 -6.12 18.38
N GLN A 23 21.23 -6.82 17.43
CA GLN A 23 20.65 -7.98 16.76
C GLN A 23 20.34 -9.13 17.73
N LYS A 24 21.16 -9.34 18.78
CA LYS A 24 20.90 -10.41 19.75
C LYS A 24 19.66 -10.14 20.59
N ASP A 25 19.55 -8.92 21.11
CA ASP A 25 18.39 -8.49 21.89
C ASP A 25 17.12 -8.50 21.02
N PHE A 26 17.24 -8.04 19.76
CA PHE A 26 16.16 -8.10 18.79
C PHE A 26 15.65 -9.53 18.58
N ASN A 27 16.55 -10.50 18.34
CA ASN A 27 16.17 -11.90 18.15
C ASN A 27 15.50 -12.48 19.40
N GLN A 28 15.96 -12.14 20.61
CA GLN A 28 15.30 -12.58 21.85
C GLN A 28 13.87 -12.05 21.96
N TRP A 29 13.63 -10.79 21.57
CA TRP A 29 12.29 -10.23 21.57
C TRP A 29 11.39 -10.84 20.50
N VAL A 30 11.92 -11.18 19.33
CA VAL A 30 11.17 -11.92 18.30
C VAL A 30 10.73 -13.29 18.82
N GLU A 31 11.64 -14.06 19.43
CA GLU A 31 11.30 -15.36 20.02
C GLU A 31 10.30 -15.23 21.16
N ARG A 32 10.43 -14.19 21.99
CA ARG A 32 9.43 -13.90 23.04
C ARG A 32 8.06 -13.55 22.45
N ALA A 33 8.02 -12.75 21.39
CA ALA A 33 6.77 -12.39 20.71
C ALA A 33 6.08 -13.64 20.13
N ARG A 34 6.83 -14.56 19.54
CA ARG A 34 6.30 -15.83 19.03
C ARG A 34 5.76 -16.72 20.15
N ALA A 35 6.47 -16.79 21.28
CA ALA A 35 5.98 -17.52 22.45
C ALA A 35 4.65 -16.93 22.96
N TRP A 36 4.54 -15.60 23.04
CA TRP A 36 3.28 -14.93 23.42
C TRP A 36 2.18 -15.10 22.37
N LEU A 37 2.51 -15.13 21.08
CA LEU A 37 1.55 -15.38 20.01
C LEU A 37 0.88 -16.75 20.20
N ALA A 38 1.66 -17.78 20.52
CA ALA A 38 1.15 -19.13 20.82
C ALA A 38 0.44 -19.19 22.19
N GLU A 39 1.00 -18.57 23.23
CA GLU A 39 0.40 -18.54 24.58
C GLU A 39 -0.98 -17.88 24.59
N PHE A 40 -1.17 -16.85 23.77
CA PHE A 40 -2.41 -16.08 23.69
C PHE A 40 -3.27 -16.40 22.46
N ALA A 41 -2.99 -17.53 21.77
CA ALA A 41 -3.65 -17.93 20.53
C ALA A 41 -5.19 -17.78 20.56
N ASP A 42 -5.82 -18.27 21.62
CA ASP A 42 -7.28 -18.29 21.79
C ASP A 42 -7.85 -17.06 22.52
N ARG A 43 -7.00 -16.07 22.86
CA ARG A 43 -7.43 -14.88 23.61
C ARG A 43 -8.07 -13.80 22.73
N GLY A 44 -8.03 -13.97 21.41
CA GLY A 44 -8.55 -13.01 20.42
C GLY A 44 -9.92 -12.41 20.79
N PRO A 45 -10.96 -13.22 21.10
CA PRO A 45 -12.28 -12.71 21.46
C PRO A 45 -12.29 -11.78 22.68
N THR A 46 -11.47 -12.06 23.71
CA THR A 46 -11.40 -11.24 24.93
C THR A 46 -10.68 -9.90 24.72
N LEU A 47 -9.80 -9.83 23.71
CA LEU A 47 -8.97 -8.65 23.46
C LEU A 47 -9.60 -7.67 22.47
N ARG A 48 -10.64 -8.10 21.74
CA ARG A 48 -11.21 -7.40 20.59
C ARG A 48 -11.70 -5.98 20.91
N GLU A 49 -12.31 -5.79 22.07
CA GLU A 49 -12.84 -4.48 22.49
C GLU A 49 -11.74 -3.51 22.95
N ALA A 50 -10.70 -4.01 23.62
CA ALA A 50 -9.61 -3.19 24.18
C ALA A 50 -8.50 -2.88 23.16
N ALA A 51 -8.27 -3.76 22.18
CA ALA A 51 -7.22 -3.61 21.17
C ALA A 51 -7.20 -2.25 20.42
N PRO A 52 -8.32 -1.71 19.89
CA PRO A 52 -8.26 -0.47 19.13
C PRO A 52 -7.86 0.75 19.98
N GLU A 53 -8.16 0.74 21.27
CA GLU A 53 -7.90 1.86 22.17
C GLU A 53 -6.39 2.05 22.44
N VAL A 54 -5.62 0.96 22.37
CA VAL A 54 -4.16 0.98 22.49
C VAL A 54 -3.45 0.92 21.13
N GLY A 55 -4.19 1.07 20.02
CA GLY A 55 -3.66 0.99 18.66
C GLY A 55 -3.11 -0.38 18.28
N ALA A 56 -3.61 -1.45 18.90
CA ALA A 56 -3.24 -2.84 18.62
C ALA A 56 -4.10 -3.45 17.50
N ALA A 57 -3.55 -4.43 16.79
CA ALA A 57 -4.31 -5.22 15.80
C ALA A 57 -5.57 -5.80 16.46
N ILE A 58 -6.73 -5.67 15.81
CA ILE A 58 -8.00 -6.15 16.35
C ILE A 58 -8.20 -7.62 15.90
N PRO A 59 -8.26 -8.60 16.81
CA PRO A 59 -8.40 -10.01 16.43
C PRO A 59 -9.74 -10.32 15.74
N THR A 60 -9.69 -11.17 14.71
CA THR A 60 -10.89 -11.82 14.15
C THR A 60 -11.22 -13.11 14.92
N ASP A 61 -11.95 -14.04 14.31
CA ASP A 61 -12.25 -15.35 14.90
C ASP A 61 -11.16 -16.39 14.63
N GLU A 62 -10.16 -16.07 13.78
CA GLU A 62 -8.98 -16.90 13.60
C GLU A 62 -8.05 -16.81 14.84
N PRO A 63 -7.50 -17.94 15.35
CA PRO A 63 -6.52 -17.92 16.44
C PRO A 63 -5.31 -17.06 16.09
N LEU A 64 -4.70 -16.37 17.07
CA LEU A 64 -3.64 -15.40 16.79
C LEU A 64 -2.40 -16.01 16.12
N ASP A 65 -2.11 -17.28 16.43
CA ASP A 65 -0.98 -18.04 15.89
C ASP A 65 -1.36 -18.86 14.64
N ALA A 66 -2.55 -18.65 14.07
CA ALA A 66 -3.01 -19.40 12.91
C ALA A 66 -2.01 -19.33 11.74
N VAL A 67 -1.73 -20.50 11.17
CA VAL A 67 -0.93 -20.67 9.95
C VAL A 67 -1.81 -21.28 8.89
N ILE A 68 -2.24 -20.47 7.93
CA ILE A 68 -3.12 -20.90 6.85
C ILE A 68 -2.24 -21.21 5.62
N PRO A 69 -2.21 -22.46 5.14
CA PRO A 69 -1.36 -22.85 4.02
C PRO A 69 -1.81 -22.18 2.71
N LEU A 70 -0.92 -22.15 1.72
CA LEU A 70 -1.23 -21.65 0.38
C LEU A 70 -2.44 -22.39 -0.21
N PRO A 71 -3.56 -21.70 -0.49
CA PRO A 71 -4.73 -22.35 -1.10
C PRO A 71 -4.45 -22.74 -2.55
N PRO A 72 -5.19 -23.74 -3.09
CA PRO A 72 -5.19 -23.99 -4.52
C PRO A 72 -5.75 -22.76 -5.26
N LEU A 73 -5.15 -22.44 -6.41
CA LEU A 73 -5.63 -21.39 -7.28
C LEU A 73 -6.44 -21.95 -8.45
N PRO A 74 -7.43 -21.21 -8.96
CA PRO A 74 -8.07 -21.53 -10.24
C PRO A 74 -7.04 -21.62 -11.37
N GLU A 75 -7.25 -22.51 -12.34
CA GLU A 75 -6.40 -22.60 -13.54
C GLU A 75 -6.39 -21.29 -14.35
N ARG A 76 -7.48 -20.52 -14.26
CA ARG A 76 -7.66 -19.23 -14.92
C ARG A 76 -8.21 -18.20 -13.94
N PHE A 77 -7.54 -17.06 -13.87
CA PHE A 77 -7.97 -15.89 -13.12
C PHE A 77 -7.28 -14.65 -13.69
N THR A 78 -7.88 -13.49 -13.49
CA THR A 78 -7.28 -12.21 -13.88
C THR A 78 -6.66 -11.53 -12.66
N VAL A 79 -5.46 -10.99 -12.79
CA VAL A 79 -4.88 -10.06 -11.82
C VAL A 79 -4.67 -8.71 -12.48
N ILE A 80 -5.12 -7.65 -11.84
CA ILE A 80 -4.97 -6.27 -12.31
C ILE A 80 -4.21 -5.48 -11.26
N GLY A 81 -3.12 -4.81 -11.65
CA GLY A 81 -2.41 -3.87 -10.78
C GLY A 81 -2.52 -2.45 -11.31
N ALA A 82 -2.61 -1.48 -10.40
CA ALA A 82 -2.52 -0.05 -10.72
C ALA A 82 -1.60 0.65 -9.70
N ASP A 83 -0.87 1.64 -10.17
CA ASP A 83 -0.03 2.53 -9.35
C ASP A 83 0.05 3.90 -10.04
N GLY A 84 0.47 4.92 -9.31
CA GLY A 84 0.45 6.30 -9.74
C GLY A 84 1.71 7.07 -9.36
N THR A 85 2.12 7.98 -10.22
CA THR A 85 3.13 9.01 -9.91
C THR A 85 2.53 10.38 -10.15
N GLN A 86 3.05 11.39 -9.47
CA GLN A 86 2.57 12.76 -9.60
C GLN A 86 3.69 13.80 -9.80
N ILE A 87 3.29 14.92 -10.41
CA ILE A 87 4.00 16.20 -10.39
C ILE A 87 3.09 17.17 -9.66
N GLY A 88 3.58 17.74 -8.56
CA GLY A 88 2.82 18.73 -7.78
C GLY A 88 2.94 20.14 -8.34
N PRO A 89 2.04 21.05 -7.95
CA PRO A 89 2.11 22.44 -8.38
C PRO A 89 3.39 23.15 -7.94
N ASP A 90 4.09 23.77 -8.89
CA ASP A 90 5.24 24.64 -8.62
C ASP A 90 4.87 26.11 -8.81
N ARG A 91 5.00 26.90 -7.73
CA ARG A 91 4.77 28.36 -7.74
C ARG A 91 5.85 29.12 -8.51
N HIS A 92 6.97 28.49 -8.81
CA HIS A 92 8.06 29.06 -9.59
C HIS A 92 8.07 28.60 -11.05
N GLY A 93 7.17 27.68 -11.41
CA GLY A 93 6.99 27.20 -12.78
C GLY A 93 6.28 28.22 -13.67
N ALA A 94 6.29 27.96 -14.97
CA ALA A 94 5.65 28.80 -15.98
C ALA A 94 4.11 28.92 -15.81
N ALA A 95 3.48 27.88 -15.23
CA ALA A 95 2.07 27.86 -14.85
C ALA A 95 1.86 26.95 -13.64
N LEU A 96 0.77 27.16 -12.91
CA LEU A 96 0.34 26.30 -11.82
C LEU A 96 -0.50 25.14 -12.38
N TYR A 97 -0.01 23.92 -12.23
CA TYR A 97 -0.69 22.69 -12.65
C TYR A 97 -0.25 21.53 -11.75
N TYR A 98 -0.97 20.43 -11.76
CA TYR A 98 -0.43 19.14 -11.33
C TYR A 98 -0.68 18.09 -12.42
N LEU A 99 0.13 17.04 -12.41
CA LEU A 99 -0.02 15.88 -13.27
C LEU A 99 -0.13 14.65 -12.39
N ILE A 100 -1.11 13.79 -12.65
CA ILE A 100 -1.15 12.43 -12.11
C ILE A 100 -1.02 11.51 -13.32
N ASN A 101 -0.07 10.58 -13.28
CA ASN A 101 0.05 9.52 -14.27
C ASN A 101 -0.24 8.18 -13.59
N VAL A 102 -1.26 7.47 -14.09
CA VAL A 102 -1.62 6.13 -13.60
C VAL A 102 -1.10 5.08 -14.56
N GLY A 103 -0.24 4.21 -14.06
CA GLY A 103 0.21 2.99 -14.74
C GLY A 103 -0.66 1.80 -14.33
N SER A 104 -0.86 0.84 -15.23
CA SER A 104 -1.57 -0.39 -14.89
C SER A 104 -1.19 -1.57 -15.77
N LEU A 105 -1.37 -2.77 -15.23
CA LEU A 105 -1.21 -4.03 -15.95
C LEU A 105 -2.39 -4.97 -15.70
N VAL A 106 -3.01 -5.48 -16.76
CA VAL A 106 -3.95 -6.61 -16.69
C VAL A 106 -3.19 -7.89 -17.09
N TYR A 107 -3.11 -8.83 -16.16
CA TYR A 107 -2.47 -10.13 -16.33
C TYR A 107 -3.52 -11.25 -16.23
N ARG A 108 -3.82 -11.94 -17.33
CA ARG A 108 -4.82 -13.02 -17.37
C ARG A 108 -4.14 -14.38 -17.27
N HIS A 109 -4.00 -14.87 -16.04
CA HIS A 109 -3.32 -16.14 -15.74
C HIS A 109 -3.99 -17.31 -16.48
N GLY A 110 -3.18 -18.21 -17.02
CA GLY A 110 -3.67 -19.42 -17.72
C GLY A 110 -4.38 -19.17 -19.05
N SER A 111 -4.43 -17.92 -19.53
CA SER A 111 -5.11 -17.57 -20.79
C SER A 111 -4.20 -17.68 -22.03
N GLY A 112 -2.88 -17.60 -21.86
CA GLY A 112 -1.91 -17.49 -22.95
C GLY A 112 -1.86 -16.11 -23.62
N GLN A 113 -2.68 -15.15 -23.17
CA GLN A 113 -2.69 -13.79 -23.71
C GLN A 113 -1.54 -12.95 -23.16
N THR A 114 -1.02 -12.05 -23.99
CA THR A 114 -0.06 -11.03 -23.55
C THR A 114 -0.71 -10.08 -22.54
N PRO A 115 -0.02 -9.70 -21.45
CA PRO A 115 -0.54 -8.72 -20.50
C PRO A 115 -0.84 -7.37 -21.16
N GLU A 116 -1.93 -6.72 -20.75
CA GLU A 116 -2.29 -5.38 -21.24
C GLU A 116 -1.73 -4.30 -20.32
N ALA A 117 -0.77 -3.54 -20.84
CA ALA A 117 -0.16 -2.40 -20.16
C ALA A 117 -0.82 -1.08 -20.57
N ARG A 118 -1.04 -0.17 -19.62
CA ARG A 118 -1.51 1.20 -19.88
C ARG A 118 -0.77 2.22 -19.04
N SER A 119 -0.60 3.42 -19.59
CA SER A 119 -0.12 4.63 -18.91
C SER A 119 -1.09 5.76 -19.25
N LEU A 120 -1.62 6.44 -18.24
CA LEU A 120 -2.72 7.39 -18.34
C LEU A 120 -2.36 8.71 -17.64
N PRO A 121 -1.67 9.63 -18.33
CA PRO A 121 -1.36 10.95 -17.80
C PRO A 121 -2.60 11.86 -17.82
N ASP A 122 -2.89 12.52 -16.70
CA ASP A 122 -3.97 13.48 -16.52
C ASP A 122 -3.44 14.82 -15.99
N LEU A 123 -3.36 15.82 -16.88
CA LEU A 123 -2.86 17.16 -16.58
C LEU A 123 -4.01 18.06 -16.10
N ARG A 124 -3.86 18.62 -14.90
CA ARG A 124 -4.90 19.37 -14.19
C ARG A 124 -4.40 20.76 -13.85
N TYR A 125 -5.14 21.77 -14.27
CA TYR A 125 -4.65 23.15 -14.26
C TYR A 125 -5.76 24.20 -14.05
N ARG A 126 -7.03 23.78 -13.97
CA ARG A 126 -8.13 24.72 -13.71
C ARG A 126 -8.21 25.04 -12.22
N GLU A 127 -8.85 26.15 -11.86
CA GLU A 127 -8.94 26.58 -10.46
C GLU A 127 -9.66 25.53 -9.59
N GLU A 128 -10.73 24.92 -10.11
CA GLU A 128 -11.45 23.81 -9.48
C GLU A 128 -10.61 22.53 -9.34
N ASP A 129 -9.61 22.35 -10.20
CA ASP A 129 -8.66 21.26 -10.05
C ASP A 129 -7.62 21.61 -8.98
N LEU A 130 -7.05 22.81 -9.04
CA LEU A 130 -5.92 23.22 -8.21
C LEU A 130 -6.28 23.47 -6.74
N TYR A 131 -7.54 23.80 -6.45
CA TYR A 131 -7.96 24.18 -5.11
C TYR A 131 -9.14 23.33 -4.60
N GLU A 132 -9.05 22.93 -3.34
CA GLU A 132 -10.15 22.32 -2.60
C GLU A 132 -10.58 23.30 -1.50
N GLY A 133 -11.59 24.11 -1.79
CA GLY A 133 -11.91 25.29 -1.01
C GLY A 133 -10.79 26.33 -1.13
N LYS A 134 -10.10 26.63 -0.02
CA LYS A 134 -8.95 27.56 -0.02
C LYS A 134 -7.59 26.85 -0.05
N LEU A 135 -7.59 25.52 -0.04
CA LEU A 135 -6.36 24.73 0.04
C LEU A 135 -5.86 24.39 -1.36
N LEU A 136 -4.61 24.72 -1.64
CA LEU A 136 -3.93 24.23 -2.84
C LEU A 136 -3.76 22.71 -2.74
N VAL A 137 -4.07 22.00 -3.83
CA VAL A 137 -3.92 20.55 -3.94
C VAL A 137 -2.44 20.22 -4.09
N GLN A 138 -1.81 19.87 -2.97
CA GLN A 138 -0.39 19.50 -2.86
C GLN A 138 -0.19 18.60 -1.63
N GLY A 139 0.95 17.91 -1.55
CA GLY A 139 1.23 16.96 -0.46
C GLY A 139 0.11 15.93 -0.31
N ASN A 140 -0.35 15.68 0.91
CA ASN A 140 -1.37 14.67 1.23
C ASN A 140 -2.65 14.77 0.39
N LEU A 141 -3.08 15.98 -0.01
CA LEU A 141 -4.28 16.13 -0.86
C LEU A 141 -4.03 15.62 -2.28
N LEU A 142 -2.83 15.86 -2.81
CA LEU A 142 -2.45 15.35 -4.13
C LEU A 142 -2.25 13.82 -4.07
N ASP A 143 -1.63 13.31 -3.00
CA ASP A 143 -1.49 11.87 -2.75
C ASP A 143 -2.86 11.18 -2.76
N VAL A 144 -3.86 11.75 -2.10
CA VAL A 144 -5.23 11.20 -2.07
C VAL A 144 -5.92 11.26 -3.43
N ARG A 145 -5.65 12.29 -4.24
CA ARG A 145 -6.17 12.34 -5.62
C ARG A 145 -5.52 11.28 -6.50
N ARG A 146 -4.23 11.03 -6.31
CA ARG A 146 -3.48 9.95 -6.96
C ARG A 146 -4.06 8.59 -6.57
N ASP A 147 -4.20 8.30 -5.28
CA ASP A 147 -4.78 7.05 -4.77
C ASP A 147 -6.21 6.84 -5.28
N ARG A 148 -7.00 7.93 -5.39
CA ARG A 148 -8.35 7.88 -5.98
C ARG A 148 -8.32 7.57 -7.47
N ALA A 149 -7.41 8.18 -8.24
CA ALA A 149 -7.27 7.92 -9.67
C ALA A 149 -6.83 6.47 -9.94
N GLU A 150 -5.92 5.94 -9.12
CA GLU A 150 -5.49 4.54 -9.16
C GLU A 150 -6.66 3.57 -8.95
N ILE A 151 -7.44 3.73 -7.87
CA ILE A 151 -8.55 2.83 -7.58
C ILE A 151 -9.72 2.99 -8.56
N GLU A 152 -9.95 4.21 -9.08
CA GLU A 152 -10.95 4.48 -10.11
C GLU A 152 -10.59 3.76 -11.41
N HIS A 153 -9.34 3.87 -11.85
CA HIS A 153 -8.87 3.13 -13.02
C HIS A 153 -8.89 1.62 -12.80
N LEU A 154 -8.53 1.15 -11.59
CA LEU A 154 -8.61 -0.27 -11.24
C LEU A 154 -10.06 -0.79 -11.32
N ALA A 155 -11.02 -0.01 -10.82
CA ALA A 155 -12.45 -0.32 -10.95
C ALA A 155 -12.90 -0.35 -12.43
N ASP A 156 -12.47 0.60 -13.26
CA ASP A 156 -12.77 0.61 -14.69
C ASP A 156 -12.21 -0.64 -15.41
N ARG A 157 -11.04 -1.12 -15.00
CA ARG A 157 -10.44 -2.35 -15.56
C ARG A 157 -11.18 -3.59 -15.09
N VAL A 158 -11.52 -3.69 -13.80
CA VAL A 158 -12.36 -4.78 -13.28
C VAL A 158 -13.72 -4.83 -13.99
N GLU A 159 -14.35 -3.69 -14.25
CA GLU A 159 -15.64 -3.65 -14.94
C GLU A 159 -15.54 -4.02 -16.43
N ALA A 160 -14.40 -3.71 -17.06
CA ALA A 160 -14.11 -4.06 -18.46
C ALA A 160 -13.74 -5.55 -18.64
N GLU A 161 -13.24 -6.21 -17.60
CA GLU A 161 -13.11 -7.67 -17.56
C GLU A 161 -14.51 -8.30 -17.54
N SER A 162 -15.09 -8.44 -18.73
CA SER A 162 -16.34 -9.17 -18.91
C SER A 162 -16.12 -10.64 -18.57
N PRO A 163 -17.10 -11.34 -18.00
CA PRO A 163 -17.13 -12.80 -18.12
C PRO A 163 -17.24 -13.07 -19.62
N GLY A 164 -16.12 -13.39 -20.26
CA GLY A 164 -16.10 -13.81 -21.65
C GLY A 164 -17.01 -15.03 -21.83
N GLN A 165 -17.23 -15.43 -23.08
CA GLN A 165 -17.97 -16.63 -23.49
C GLN A 165 -17.33 -17.96 -23.00
N THR A 166 -16.51 -17.91 -21.95
CA THR A 166 -15.94 -19.05 -21.25
C THR A 166 -16.96 -19.64 -20.30
N PRO A 167 -17.24 -20.95 -20.37
CA PRO A 167 -18.17 -21.65 -19.46
C PRO A 167 -17.74 -21.66 -17.99
N LEU A 168 -16.52 -21.24 -17.68
CA LEU A 168 -15.94 -21.28 -16.33
C LEU A 168 -15.83 -19.87 -15.74
N PRO A 169 -16.01 -19.72 -14.41
CA PRO A 169 -15.77 -18.46 -13.72
C PRO A 169 -14.30 -18.04 -13.91
N ASN A 170 -14.09 -16.79 -14.35
CA ASN A 170 -12.77 -16.16 -14.42
C ASN A 170 -12.69 -15.11 -13.31
N PRO A 171 -12.29 -15.49 -12.10
CA PRO A 171 -12.28 -14.55 -10.98
C PRO A 171 -11.18 -13.52 -11.15
N THR A 172 -11.42 -12.31 -10.63
CA THR A 172 -10.52 -11.17 -10.79
C THR A 172 -9.97 -10.74 -9.44
N LEU A 173 -8.66 -10.51 -9.38
CA LEU A 173 -7.95 -9.92 -8.24
C LEU A 173 -7.39 -8.56 -8.64
N ALA A 174 -7.87 -7.52 -7.98
CA ALA A 174 -7.37 -6.15 -8.10
C ALA A 174 -6.32 -5.90 -7.01
N LEU A 175 -5.12 -5.48 -7.41
CA LEU A 175 -4.00 -5.19 -6.51
C LEU A 175 -3.66 -3.70 -6.50
N VAL A 176 -3.39 -3.19 -5.30
CA VAL A 176 -2.92 -1.83 -5.02
C VAL A 176 -1.58 -1.92 -4.27
N ASP A 177 -0.63 -1.02 -4.53
CA ASP A 177 0.60 -0.93 -3.73
C ASP A 177 0.36 -0.13 -2.43
N GLY A 178 0.94 -0.58 -1.32
CA GLY A 178 0.78 0.05 -0.02
C GLY A 178 -0.47 -0.40 0.74
N THR A 179 -1.38 0.53 1.03
CA THR A 179 -2.51 0.35 1.97
C THR A 179 -3.84 0.79 1.35
N LEU A 180 -4.93 0.14 1.75
CA LEU A 180 -6.29 0.55 1.36
C LEU A 180 -6.83 1.71 2.21
N LEU A 181 -6.11 2.11 3.26
CA LEU A 181 -6.52 3.16 4.20
C LEU A 181 -5.90 4.50 3.80
N LEU A 182 -6.74 5.51 3.58
CA LEU A 182 -6.31 6.89 3.31
C LEU A 182 -5.86 7.63 4.59
N TRP A 183 -4.93 7.04 5.35
CA TRP A 183 -4.46 7.54 6.65
C TRP A 183 -3.82 8.93 6.57
N VAL A 184 -3.30 9.33 5.39
CA VAL A 184 -2.75 10.67 5.15
C VAL A 184 -3.76 11.80 5.36
N LEU A 185 -5.06 11.46 5.40
CA LEU A 185 -6.15 12.40 5.68
C LEU A 185 -6.39 12.65 7.18
N GLU A 186 -5.77 11.91 8.12
CA GLU A 186 -6.10 11.96 9.56
C GLU A 186 -6.08 13.39 10.12
N ASN A 187 -5.10 14.20 9.68
CA ASN A 187 -4.88 15.58 10.13
C ASN A 187 -5.69 16.64 9.37
N LEU A 188 -6.51 16.26 8.38
CA LEU A 188 -7.36 17.20 7.64
C LEU A 188 -8.71 17.40 8.34
N SER A 189 -9.48 18.39 7.88
CA SER A 189 -10.83 18.65 8.42
C SER A 189 -11.76 17.46 8.17
N ALA A 190 -12.78 17.31 9.03
CA ALA A 190 -13.75 16.22 8.92
C ALA A 190 -14.47 16.22 7.56
N GLU A 191 -14.82 17.39 7.03
CA GLU A 191 -15.48 17.54 5.74
C GLU A 191 -14.61 17.04 4.57
N VAL A 192 -13.32 17.43 4.56
CA VAL A 192 -12.36 17.01 3.51
C VAL A 192 -12.12 15.51 3.60
N LYS A 193 -11.97 14.97 4.82
CA LYS A 193 -11.87 13.52 5.07
C LYS A 193 -13.07 12.79 4.50
N GLU A 194 -14.27 13.18 4.91
CA GLU A 194 -15.52 12.52 4.53
C GLU A 194 -15.73 12.54 3.01
N ARG A 195 -15.51 13.69 2.35
CA ARG A 195 -15.63 13.80 0.90
C ARG A 195 -14.68 12.85 0.17
N ASN A 196 -13.41 12.84 0.54
CA ASN A 196 -12.38 12.06 -0.14
C ASN A 196 -12.53 10.56 0.12
N VAL A 197 -12.73 10.17 1.39
CA VAL A 197 -12.96 8.76 1.74
C VAL A 197 -14.22 8.24 1.06
N ARG A 198 -15.33 9.00 1.07
CA ARG A 198 -16.54 8.58 0.35
C ARG A 198 -16.30 8.42 -1.16
N GLY A 199 -15.46 9.27 -1.75
CA GLY A 199 -15.02 9.14 -3.15
C GLY A 199 -14.30 7.84 -3.42
N TYR A 200 -13.33 7.50 -2.57
CA TYR A 200 -12.53 6.29 -2.65
C TYR A 200 -13.36 5.01 -2.43
N LEU A 201 -14.18 4.97 -1.37
CA LEU A 201 -15.05 3.82 -1.04
C LEU A 201 -16.09 3.52 -2.12
N ARG A 202 -16.51 4.52 -2.91
CA ARG A 202 -17.37 4.28 -4.08
C ARG A 202 -16.68 3.46 -5.17
N GLN A 203 -15.37 3.63 -5.36
CA GLN A 203 -14.60 2.86 -6.34
C GLN A 203 -14.38 1.42 -5.86
N LEU A 204 -14.10 1.22 -4.57
CA LEU A 204 -14.07 -0.11 -3.96
C LEU A 204 -15.42 -0.83 -4.10
N ASP A 205 -16.53 -0.10 -3.94
CA ASP A 205 -17.87 -0.69 -4.12
C ASP A 205 -18.16 -1.10 -5.58
N ARG A 206 -17.62 -0.37 -6.57
CA ARG A 206 -17.69 -0.79 -7.99
C ARG A 206 -16.98 -2.12 -8.21
N ILE A 207 -15.78 -2.30 -7.65
CA ILE A 207 -15.03 -3.57 -7.70
C ILE A 207 -15.83 -4.68 -7.02
N ARG A 208 -16.35 -4.42 -5.82
CA ARG A 208 -17.19 -5.36 -5.05
C ARG A 208 -18.40 -5.84 -5.84
N ARG A 209 -19.13 -4.93 -6.52
CA ARG A 209 -20.33 -5.27 -7.30
C ARG A 209 -20.04 -6.20 -8.48
N LYS A 210 -18.79 -6.27 -8.93
CA LYS A 210 -18.35 -7.23 -9.95
C LYS A 210 -17.91 -8.58 -9.38
N GLY A 211 -17.92 -8.74 -8.06
CA GLY A 211 -17.48 -9.98 -7.39
C GLY A 211 -15.97 -10.25 -7.55
N ALA A 212 -15.19 -9.27 -7.99
CA ALA A 212 -13.73 -9.34 -8.04
C ALA A 212 -13.19 -9.14 -6.63
N ALA A 213 -12.07 -9.75 -6.23
CA ALA A 213 -11.36 -9.44 -4.99
C ALA A 213 -10.51 -8.17 -5.14
N VAL A 214 -10.30 -7.43 -4.04
CA VAL A 214 -9.31 -6.34 -3.97
C VAL A 214 -8.38 -6.56 -2.79
N ALA A 215 -7.08 -6.33 -3.01
CA ALA A 215 -6.08 -6.41 -1.95
C ALA A 215 -4.99 -5.33 -2.14
N ALA A 216 -4.54 -4.72 -1.05
CA ALA A 216 -3.32 -3.93 -1.07
C ALA A 216 -2.13 -4.77 -0.58
N PHE A 217 -0.96 -4.54 -1.17
CA PHE A 217 0.27 -5.25 -0.85
C PHE A 217 1.29 -4.28 -0.28
N THR A 218 1.80 -4.55 0.92
CA THR A 218 2.93 -3.81 1.50
C THR A 218 4.14 -4.72 1.62
N SER A 219 5.21 -4.39 0.90
CA SER A 219 6.52 -5.04 1.05
C SER A 219 7.25 -4.55 2.29
N ARG A 220 7.99 -5.45 2.96
CA ARG A 220 8.79 -5.16 4.16
C ARG A 220 8.06 -4.29 5.20
N PRO A 221 6.84 -4.67 5.62
CA PRO A 221 5.99 -3.85 6.47
C PRO A 221 6.65 -3.57 7.83
N ARG A 222 6.49 -2.34 8.32
CA ARG A 222 7.06 -1.89 9.61
C ARG A 222 6.02 -1.69 10.72
N TYR A 223 4.82 -2.22 10.53
CA TYR A 223 3.77 -2.16 11.53
C TYR A 223 4.16 -2.95 12.79
N THR A 224 3.65 -2.51 13.93
CA THR A 224 3.86 -3.13 15.25
C THR A 224 2.51 -3.35 15.96
N GLU A 225 1.46 -3.55 15.16
CA GLU A 225 0.08 -3.62 15.62
C GLU A 225 -0.17 -4.96 16.34
N VAL A 226 0.41 -6.06 15.84
CA VAL A 226 0.34 -7.37 16.51
C VAL A 226 1.23 -7.40 17.75
N GLY A 227 2.43 -6.80 17.70
CA GLY A 227 3.27 -6.64 18.89
C GLY A 227 2.56 -5.90 20.04
N ARG A 228 1.77 -4.85 19.74
CA ARG A 228 0.92 -4.16 20.73
C ARG A 228 -0.20 -5.06 21.26
N LEU A 229 -0.83 -5.87 20.41
CA LEU A 229 -1.86 -6.83 20.82
C LEU A 229 -1.30 -7.84 21.82
N LEU A 230 -0.12 -8.39 21.56
CA LEU A 230 0.55 -9.34 22.46
C LEU A 230 0.92 -8.70 23.81
N HIS A 231 1.33 -7.42 23.80
CA HIS A 231 1.58 -6.69 25.03
C HIS A 231 0.30 -6.48 25.85
N LEU A 232 -0.80 -6.09 25.21
CA LEU A 232 -2.12 -6.00 25.86
C LEU A 232 -2.53 -7.35 26.48
N ALA A 233 -2.38 -8.44 25.73
CA ALA A 233 -2.78 -9.79 26.16
C ALA A 233 -2.13 -10.25 27.47
N ARG A 234 -0.89 -9.80 27.76
CA ARG A 234 -0.20 -10.07 29.04
C ARG A 234 -0.93 -9.53 30.26
N PHE A 235 -1.74 -8.50 30.06
CA PHE A 235 -2.56 -7.87 31.09
C PHE A 235 -4.04 -8.24 30.94
N GLY A 236 -4.35 -9.24 30.11
CA GLY A 236 -5.71 -9.55 29.70
C GLY A 236 -6.28 -8.41 28.86
N GLU A 237 -7.25 -7.69 29.41
CA GLU A 237 -7.94 -6.56 28.75
C GLU A 237 -7.69 -5.21 29.44
N ASP A 238 -6.82 -5.19 30.46
CA ASP A 238 -6.49 -3.99 31.23
C ASP A 238 -5.61 -3.02 30.42
N ARG A 239 -6.29 -2.17 29.64
CA ARG A 239 -5.66 -1.12 28.82
C ARG A 239 -4.84 -0.12 29.65
N THR A 240 -5.31 0.24 30.85
CA THR A 240 -4.64 1.24 31.68
C THR A 240 -3.28 0.71 32.13
N ARG A 241 -3.23 -0.56 32.51
CA ARG A 241 -1.97 -1.22 32.84
C ARG A 241 -1.08 -1.43 31.62
N ALA A 242 -1.66 -1.83 30.48
CA ALA A 242 -0.90 -2.02 29.24
C ALA A 242 -0.23 -0.72 28.74
N GLU A 243 -0.89 0.44 28.91
CA GLU A 243 -0.34 1.76 28.56
C GLU A 243 0.69 2.27 29.58
N ALA A 244 0.54 1.94 30.86
CA ALA A 244 1.46 2.34 31.91
C ALA A 244 2.79 1.56 31.87
N GLU A 245 2.77 0.32 31.39
CA GLU A 245 3.94 -0.55 31.32
C GLU A 245 4.67 -0.42 29.97
N PRO A 246 6.00 -0.27 29.95
CA PRO A 246 6.76 -0.21 28.71
C PRO A 246 6.53 -1.46 27.84
N ASN A 247 6.20 -1.25 26.57
CA ASN A 247 6.03 -2.35 25.61
C ASN A 247 7.39 -2.81 25.06
N PRO A 248 7.89 -4.00 25.44
CA PRO A 248 9.18 -4.48 24.95
C PRO A 248 9.19 -4.81 23.45
N LEU A 249 8.01 -4.98 22.83
CA LEU A 249 7.84 -5.29 21.41
C LEU A 249 7.65 -4.04 20.55
N GLU A 250 7.69 -2.84 21.12
CA GLU A 250 7.42 -1.59 20.38
C GLU A 250 8.36 -1.40 19.16
N ARG A 251 9.57 -1.94 19.24
CA ARG A 251 10.59 -1.86 18.17
C ARG A 251 10.74 -3.17 17.39
N VAL A 252 9.87 -4.16 17.60
CA VAL A 252 9.86 -5.41 16.85
C VAL A 252 8.77 -5.31 15.78
N PRO A 253 9.13 -5.13 14.50
CA PRO A 253 8.15 -5.14 13.42
C PRO A 253 7.42 -6.48 13.37
N ASP A 254 6.12 -6.45 13.13
CA ASP A 254 5.29 -7.65 13.03
C ASP A 254 5.82 -8.62 11.96
N GLN A 255 6.45 -8.13 10.87
CA GLN A 255 7.09 -8.98 9.87
C GLN A 255 8.15 -9.93 10.45
N ALA A 256 8.84 -9.52 11.51
CA ALA A 256 9.86 -10.34 12.18
C ALA A 256 9.20 -11.39 13.08
N ILE A 257 8.07 -11.04 13.71
CA ILE A 257 7.24 -11.97 14.47
C ILE A 257 6.80 -13.11 13.54
N PHE A 258 6.26 -12.76 12.36
CA PHE A 258 5.71 -13.73 11.39
C PHE A 258 6.73 -14.36 10.43
N SER A 259 8.04 -14.16 10.60
CA SER A 259 9.03 -14.80 9.71
C SER A 259 9.16 -16.32 9.88
N PHE A 260 8.39 -16.94 10.79
CA PHE A 260 8.24 -18.40 10.89
C PHE A 260 7.23 -18.97 9.87
N LEU A 261 6.43 -18.14 9.19
CA LEU A 261 5.41 -18.62 8.26
C LEU A 261 6.05 -19.46 7.14
N PRO A 262 5.55 -20.69 6.88
CA PRO A 262 6.02 -21.50 5.76
C PRO A 262 5.84 -20.80 4.40
N PRO A 263 6.62 -21.16 3.37
CA PRO A 263 6.50 -20.60 2.03
C PRO A 263 5.06 -20.65 1.48
N GLY A 264 4.50 -19.48 1.17
CA GLY A 264 3.13 -19.33 0.68
C GLY A 264 2.05 -19.31 1.76
N ALA A 265 2.35 -19.54 3.04
CA ALA A 265 1.38 -19.50 4.12
C ALA A 265 1.12 -18.06 4.61
N ARG A 266 -0.11 -17.81 5.11
CA ARG A 266 -0.49 -16.56 5.77
C ARG A 266 -0.75 -16.75 7.26
N SER A 267 -0.63 -15.66 8.02
CA SER A 267 -1.08 -15.56 9.40
C SER A 267 -2.60 -15.52 9.52
N ALA A 268 -3.07 -15.46 10.76
CA ALA A 268 -4.41 -15.01 11.12
C ALA A 268 -4.79 -13.67 10.46
N LEU A 269 -6.09 -13.47 10.26
CA LEU A 269 -6.70 -12.19 9.90
C LEU A 269 -6.86 -11.29 11.12
N PHE A 270 -6.54 -10.01 10.94
CA PHE A 270 -6.73 -8.93 11.91
C PHE A 270 -7.48 -7.77 11.26
N THR A 271 -8.26 -7.02 12.04
CA THR A 271 -8.80 -5.73 11.61
C THR A 271 -7.80 -4.61 11.95
N SER A 272 -7.61 -3.66 11.02
CA SER A 272 -6.75 -2.50 11.25
C SER A 272 -7.34 -1.57 12.32
N PRO A 273 -6.56 -1.17 13.36
CA PRO A 273 -7.05 -0.33 14.45
C PRO A 273 -7.16 1.15 14.11
N ARG A 274 -6.78 1.54 12.89
CA ARG A 274 -6.75 2.95 12.48
C ARG A 274 -8.13 3.58 12.63
N ALA A 275 -8.19 4.77 13.23
CA ALA A 275 -9.44 5.46 13.49
C ALA A 275 -10.26 5.70 12.20
N ILE A 276 -9.58 5.96 11.07
CA ILE A 276 -10.24 6.14 9.77
C ILE A 276 -11.02 4.88 9.33
N ASN A 277 -10.50 3.69 9.64
CA ASN A 277 -11.14 2.41 9.33
C ASN A 277 -12.48 2.26 10.07
N ARG A 278 -12.45 2.47 11.39
CA ARG A 278 -13.63 2.41 12.27
C ARG A 278 -14.66 3.50 11.93
N THR A 279 -14.21 4.72 11.70
CA THR A 279 -15.11 5.87 11.50
C THR A 279 -15.76 5.89 10.12
N TYR A 280 -15.04 5.51 9.05
CA TYR A 280 -15.52 5.72 7.69
C TYR A 280 -15.69 4.43 6.86
N TYR A 281 -14.84 3.43 7.05
CA TYR A 281 -14.85 2.20 6.23
C TYR A 281 -15.87 1.18 6.76
N GLN A 282 -15.96 1.03 8.09
CA GLN A 282 -16.86 0.08 8.75
C GLN A 282 -18.33 0.34 8.43
N ALA A 283 -18.78 1.60 8.43
CA ALA A 283 -20.17 1.97 8.15
C ALA A 283 -20.64 1.54 6.74
N GLY A 284 -19.72 1.43 5.78
CA GLY A 284 -20.00 0.93 4.42
C GLY A 284 -19.85 -0.58 4.25
N GLY A 285 -19.55 -1.33 5.31
CA GLY A 285 -19.20 -2.75 5.23
C GLY A 285 -17.87 -2.99 4.49
N GLN A 286 -16.99 -2.00 4.46
CA GLN A 286 -15.69 -2.03 3.77
C GLN A 286 -14.53 -1.95 4.76
N GLU A 287 -14.74 -2.35 6.01
CA GLU A 287 -13.70 -2.41 7.05
C GLU A 287 -12.47 -3.15 6.52
N ILE A 288 -11.30 -2.51 6.63
CA ILE A 288 -10.03 -3.08 6.19
C ILE A 288 -9.49 -4.03 7.24
N ARG A 289 -9.22 -5.25 6.78
CA ARG A 289 -8.53 -6.32 7.49
C ARG A 289 -7.18 -6.56 6.85
N PHE A 290 -6.29 -7.24 7.55
CA PHE A 290 -4.97 -7.57 7.05
C PHE A 290 -4.49 -8.91 7.59
N PHE A 291 -3.53 -9.49 6.88
CA PHE A 291 -2.75 -10.64 7.32
C PHE A 291 -1.30 -10.48 6.84
N TYR A 292 -0.37 -11.19 7.49
CA TYR A 292 1.00 -11.34 7.02
C TYR A 292 1.13 -12.60 6.19
N ILE A 293 1.98 -12.59 5.19
CA ILE A 293 2.17 -13.71 4.27
C ILE A 293 3.63 -13.88 3.89
N ASN A 294 4.10 -15.12 3.83
CA ASN A 294 5.41 -15.44 3.25
C ASN A 294 5.24 -15.71 1.75
N VAL A 295 5.79 -14.84 0.90
CA VAL A 295 5.70 -15.00 -0.57
C VAL A 295 6.89 -15.74 -1.19
N ALA A 296 7.88 -16.14 -0.38
CA ALA A 296 9.06 -16.86 -0.82
C ALA A 296 8.71 -18.22 -1.45
N ARG A 297 9.64 -18.78 -2.23
CA ARG A 297 9.55 -20.17 -2.69
C ARG A 297 10.07 -21.13 -1.63
N GLU A 298 9.78 -22.41 -1.81
CA GLU A 298 10.32 -23.47 -0.96
C GLU A 298 11.86 -23.43 -0.97
N GLY A 299 12.48 -23.49 0.21
CA GLY A 299 13.93 -23.43 0.36
C GLY A 299 14.57 -22.03 0.28
N GLU A 300 13.79 -20.97 0.06
CA GLU A 300 14.26 -19.58 0.13
C GLU A 300 14.03 -18.96 1.51
N GLU A 301 14.82 -17.94 1.84
CA GLU A 301 14.60 -17.15 3.06
C GLU A 301 13.19 -16.50 3.04
N PRO A 302 12.48 -16.46 4.19
CA PRO A 302 11.13 -15.88 4.26
C PRO A 302 11.08 -14.43 3.77
N VAL A 303 10.14 -14.16 2.85
CA VAL A 303 9.82 -12.81 2.39
C VAL A 303 8.44 -12.46 2.91
N ILE A 304 8.40 -11.80 4.07
CA ILE A 304 7.15 -11.45 4.74
C ILE A 304 6.60 -10.12 4.19
N ALA A 305 5.38 -10.17 3.70
CA ALA A 305 4.59 -9.02 3.27
C ALA A 305 3.33 -8.89 4.12
N ARG A 306 2.71 -7.71 4.10
CA ARG A 306 1.37 -7.48 4.65
C ARG A 306 0.40 -7.34 3.48
N VAL A 307 -0.73 -8.03 3.57
CA VAL A 307 -1.82 -7.91 2.61
C VAL A 307 -3.03 -7.35 3.34
N GLU A 308 -3.60 -6.27 2.80
CA GLU A 308 -4.83 -5.67 3.32
C GLU A 308 -6.00 -5.97 2.38
N VAL A 309 -7.15 -6.34 2.95
CA VAL A 309 -8.37 -6.69 2.21
C VAL A 309 -9.60 -6.10 2.90
N PRO A 310 -10.63 -5.64 2.18
CA PRO A 310 -11.87 -5.22 2.81
C PRO A 310 -12.68 -6.41 3.32
N ALA A 311 -13.60 -6.17 4.26
CA ALA A 311 -14.38 -7.20 4.95
C ALA A 311 -15.14 -8.16 4.01
N TRP A 312 -15.61 -7.68 2.85
CA TRP A 312 -16.31 -8.53 1.88
C TRP A 312 -15.38 -9.51 1.15
N VAL A 313 -14.08 -9.22 1.02
CA VAL A 313 -13.09 -10.19 0.54
C VAL A 313 -12.77 -11.20 1.63
N ALA A 314 -12.65 -10.75 2.88
CA ALA A 314 -12.29 -11.59 4.01
C ALA A 314 -13.41 -12.53 4.48
N GLY A 315 -14.68 -12.20 4.20
CA GLY A 315 -15.83 -12.85 4.81
C GLY A 315 -16.66 -13.77 3.91
N ASP A 316 -16.25 -14.04 2.67
CA ASP A 316 -17.12 -14.71 1.68
C ASP A 316 -16.85 -16.24 1.57
N PRO A 317 -17.77 -17.12 2.01
CA PRO A 317 -17.72 -18.56 1.81
C PRO A 317 -18.40 -19.00 0.49
N GLY A 318 -18.52 -18.11 -0.51
CA GLY A 318 -19.08 -18.43 -1.83
C GLY A 318 -18.27 -19.45 -2.65
N GLU A 319 -18.75 -19.77 -3.86
CA GLU A 319 -18.14 -20.76 -4.77
C GLU A 319 -16.68 -20.41 -5.14
N THR A 320 -16.32 -19.13 -5.15
CA THR A 320 -14.93 -18.65 -5.27
C THR A 320 -14.55 -17.89 -4.00
N PRO A 321 -13.76 -18.48 -3.09
CA PRO A 321 -13.35 -17.80 -1.86
C PRO A 321 -12.40 -16.64 -2.21
N LEU A 322 -12.89 -15.41 -2.14
CA LEU A 322 -12.15 -14.21 -2.55
C LEU A 322 -10.86 -14.01 -1.74
N LEU A 323 -10.88 -14.35 -0.46
CA LEU A 323 -9.69 -14.36 0.38
C LEU A 323 -8.64 -15.37 -0.12
N ALA A 324 -9.06 -16.55 -0.58
CA ALA A 324 -8.14 -17.54 -1.14
C ALA A 324 -7.55 -17.05 -2.47
N LEU A 325 -8.35 -16.36 -3.29
CA LEU A 325 -7.86 -15.71 -4.51
C LEU A 325 -6.84 -14.61 -4.19
N ALA A 326 -7.11 -13.74 -3.21
CA ALA A 326 -6.17 -12.71 -2.78
C ALA A 326 -4.88 -13.31 -2.22
N HIS A 327 -4.98 -14.31 -1.33
CA HIS A 327 -3.86 -15.04 -0.75
C HIS A 327 -3.01 -15.70 -1.85
N GLY A 328 -3.58 -16.63 -2.61
CA GLY A 328 -2.83 -17.35 -3.63
C GLY A 328 -2.35 -16.45 -4.76
N GLY A 329 -3.18 -15.50 -5.21
CA GLY A 329 -2.88 -14.59 -6.31
C GLY A 329 -1.70 -13.67 -5.99
N VAL A 330 -1.61 -13.15 -4.77
CA VAL A 330 -0.45 -12.39 -4.31
C VAL A 330 0.81 -13.24 -4.34
N VAL A 331 0.77 -14.48 -3.83
CA VAL A 331 1.93 -15.38 -3.85
C VAL A 331 2.37 -15.70 -5.28
N ALA A 332 1.41 -16.02 -6.16
CA ALA A 332 1.68 -16.32 -7.56
C ALA A 332 2.34 -15.13 -8.27
N GLN A 333 1.82 -13.92 -8.10
CA GLN A 333 2.38 -12.71 -8.70
C GLN A 333 3.75 -12.35 -8.11
N SER A 334 3.93 -12.47 -6.80
CA SER A 334 5.20 -12.14 -6.15
C SER A 334 6.32 -13.08 -6.55
N ARG A 335 6.02 -14.36 -6.81
CA ARG A 335 7.00 -15.35 -7.26
C ARG A 335 7.46 -15.13 -8.71
N ILE A 336 6.75 -14.34 -9.52
CA ILE A 336 7.18 -13.98 -10.88
C ILE A 336 8.35 -12.98 -10.83
N ALA A 337 8.29 -11.98 -9.94
CA ALA A 337 9.26 -10.89 -9.87
C ALA A 337 10.15 -10.91 -8.60
N GLY A 338 10.22 -12.04 -7.89
CA GLY A 338 11.18 -12.23 -6.80
C GLY A 338 10.80 -11.57 -5.46
N GLY A 339 9.52 -11.60 -5.08
CA GLY A 339 9.03 -11.17 -3.76
C GLY A 339 8.11 -9.96 -3.77
N PHE A 340 7.77 -9.42 -4.95
CA PHE A 340 6.83 -8.31 -5.13
C PHE A 340 5.88 -8.61 -6.30
N PRO A 341 4.56 -8.30 -6.22
CA PRO A 341 3.62 -8.66 -7.28
C PRO A 341 4.01 -8.09 -8.64
N TYR A 342 4.16 -8.96 -9.63
CA TYR A 342 4.56 -8.56 -10.99
C TYR A 342 3.67 -7.46 -11.59
N VAL A 343 2.34 -7.56 -11.46
CA VAL A 343 1.42 -6.51 -11.94
C VAL A 343 1.67 -5.14 -11.30
N LEU A 344 2.07 -5.09 -10.03
CA LEU A 344 2.37 -3.83 -9.35
C LEU A 344 3.71 -3.27 -9.81
N ALA A 345 4.74 -4.10 -9.96
CA ALA A 345 6.04 -3.66 -10.47
C ALA A 345 5.89 -3.03 -11.87
N ARG A 346 5.10 -3.67 -12.74
CA ARG A 346 4.82 -3.12 -14.07
C ARG A 346 3.97 -1.86 -14.02
N ALA A 347 3.03 -1.75 -13.08
CA ALA A 347 2.22 -0.56 -12.92
C ALA A 347 3.08 0.64 -12.47
N ASP A 348 3.97 0.48 -11.49
CA ASP A 348 4.94 1.50 -11.07
C ASP A 348 5.83 1.96 -12.24
N GLU A 349 6.41 1.01 -12.98
CA GLU A 349 7.22 1.32 -14.16
C GLU A 349 6.46 2.14 -15.21
N LEU A 350 5.16 1.86 -15.42
CA LEU A 350 4.31 2.57 -16.39
C LEU A 350 3.79 3.92 -15.86
N ALA A 351 3.72 4.07 -14.55
CA ALA A 351 3.32 5.32 -13.88
C ALA A 351 4.49 6.30 -13.78
N TYR A 352 5.71 5.79 -13.64
CA TYR A 352 6.91 6.56 -13.38
C TYR A 352 7.12 7.67 -14.42
N ILE A 353 7.32 8.89 -13.92
CA ILE A 353 7.64 10.07 -14.73
C ILE A 353 9.10 10.44 -14.49
N SER A 354 9.95 10.13 -15.46
CA SER A 354 11.39 10.37 -15.41
C SER A 354 11.74 11.87 -15.43
N GLY A 355 12.97 12.19 -15.02
CA GLY A 355 13.49 13.56 -15.10
C GLY A 355 13.38 14.18 -16.50
N PRO A 356 13.84 13.50 -17.57
CA PRO A 356 13.70 13.99 -18.93
C PRO A 356 12.24 14.19 -19.38
N GLU A 357 11.30 13.34 -18.96
CA GLU A 357 9.88 13.53 -19.28
C GLU A 357 9.28 14.74 -18.57
N ARG A 358 9.72 15.03 -17.33
CA ARG A 358 9.33 16.24 -16.59
C ARG A 358 9.83 17.50 -17.30
N GLU A 359 11.10 17.53 -17.70
CA GLU A 359 11.67 18.64 -18.46
C GLU A 359 10.91 18.84 -19.78
N ARG A 360 10.57 17.74 -20.47
CA ARG A 360 9.81 17.81 -21.72
C ARG A 360 8.38 18.34 -21.52
N LEU A 361 7.71 17.98 -20.42
CA LEU A 361 6.41 18.53 -20.08
C LEU A 361 6.51 20.05 -19.80
N GLU A 362 7.54 20.49 -19.07
CA GLU A 362 7.77 21.92 -18.81
C GLU A 362 7.94 22.70 -20.12
N GLU A 363 8.75 22.20 -21.07
CA GLU A 363 8.90 22.79 -22.41
C GLU A 363 7.58 22.85 -23.20
N MET A 364 6.76 21.79 -23.11
CA MET A 364 5.43 21.75 -23.76
C MET A 364 4.49 22.82 -23.20
N VAL A 365 4.48 22.99 -21.87
CA VAL A 365 3.67 24.01 -21.19
C VAL A 365 4.15 25.41 -21.58
N GLU A 366 5.45 25.67 -21.54
CA GLU A 366 6.02 26.97 -21.94
C GLU A 366 5.69 27.32 -23.40
N THR A 367 5.85 26.34 -24.31
CA THR A 367 5.53 26.52 -25.73
C THR A 367 4.04 26.83 -25.93
N ALA A 368 3.16 26.14 -25.21
CA ALA A 368 1.72 26.36 -25.29
C ALA A 368 1.31 27.76 -24.77
N LEU A 369 1.93 28.22 -23.67
CA LEU A 369 1.71 29.57 -23.14
C LEU A 369 2.18 30.65 -24.12
N LEU A 370 3.37 30.49 -24.69
CA LEU A 370 3.90 31.40 -25.70
C LEU A 370 3.00 31.47 -26.94
N ALA A 371 2.53 30.32 -27.42
CA ALA A 371 1.58 30.25 -28.54
C ALA A 371 0.25 30.95 -28.22
N ALA A 372 -0.17 30.95 -26.95
CA ALA A 372 -1.34 31.69 -26.46
C ALA A 372 -1.05 33.18 -26.16
N GLY A 373 0.17 33.67 -26.43
CA GLY A 373 0.56 35.07 -26.22
C GLY A 373 0.97 35.40 -24.78
N LEU A 374 1.09 34.40 -23.90
CA LEU A 374 1.53 34.58 -22.52
C LEU A 374 3.06 34.42 -22.45
N ARG A 375 3.76 35.39 -21.87
CA ARG A 375 5.21 35.28 -21.60
C ARG A 375 5.41 34.67 -20.21
N PRO A 376 5.92 33.43 -20.09
CA PRO A 376 6.16 32.84 -18.78
C PRO A 376 7.26 33.61 -18.05
N ALA A 377 6.95 34.10 -16.85
CA ALA A 377 7.93 34.76 -15.99
C ALA A 377 8.65 33.71 -15.14
N LEU A 378 9.71 33.10 -15.68
CA LEU A 378 10.57 32.22 -14.90
C LEU A 378 11.20 33.00 -13.73
N SER A 379 11.16 32.43 -12.52
CA SER A 379 11.86 33.00 -11.36
C SER A 379 13.37 33.11 -11.63
N PRO A 380 14.06 34.20 -11.21
CA PRO A 380 15.51 34.33 -11.35
C PRO A 380 16.28 33.11 -10.82
N LYS A 381 15.78 32.46 -9.77
CA LYS A 381 16.39 31.27 -9.16
C LYS A 381 16.21 30.00 -10.01
N ALA A 382 15.09 29.86 -10.71
CA ALA A 382 14.84 28.76 -11.65
C ALA A 382 15.73 28.90 -12.90
N TYR A 383 15.86 30.13 -13.41
CA TYR A 383 16.78 30.48 -14.50
C TYR A 383 18.25 30.17 -14.17
N TYR A 384 18.71 30.50 -12.95
CA TYR A 384 20.07 30.13 -12.51
C TYR A 384 20.27 28.61 -12.37
N LYS A 385 19.20 27.86 -12.03
CA LYS A 385 19.27 26.41 -11.84
C LYS A 385 19.31 25.65 -13.17
N SER A 386 18.59 26.12 -14.20
CA SER A 386 18.68 25.57 -15.56
C SER A 386 20.07 25.82 -16.16
N LEU A 387 20.65 27.01 -15.95
CA LEU A 387 22.01 27.34 -16.39
C LEU A 387 23.12 26.52 -15.70
N THR A 388 22.93 26.13 -14.43
CA THR A 388 23.99 25.44 -13.66
C THR A 388 23.88 23.91 -13.67
N ARG A 389 22.74 23.33 -14.07
CA ARG A 389 22.51 21.87 -14.08
C ARG A 389 22.61 21.21 -15.45
N GLN A 390 22.58 21.96 -16.55
CA GLN A 390 22.80 21.41 -17.91
C GLN A 390 24.23 20.85 -18.13
N GLY A 391 25.15 20.99 -17.18
CA GLY A 391 26.57 20.61 -17.32
C GLY A 391 27.04 19.31 -16.65
N ARG A 392 26.16 18.40 -16.21
CA ARG A 392 26.60 17.11 -15.63
C ARG A 392 25.96 15.91 -16.32
N ARG A 393 26.42 15.67 -17.56
CA ARG A 393 26.51 14.33 -18.16
C ARG A 393 27.90 13.78 -17.86
N TRP A 394 27.98 12.77 -17.00
CA TRP A 394 29.02 11.74 -17.00
C TRP A 394 28.34 10.43 -16.64
#